data_AF-A0A8D2IX48-F1
#
_entry.id   AF-A0A8D2IX48-F1
#
_cell.length_a   1.000
_cell.length_b   1.000
_cell.length_c   1.000
_cell.angle_alpha   90.00
_cell.angle_beta   90.00
_cell.angle_gamma   90.00
#
_symmetry.space_group_name_H-M   'P 1'
#
loop_
_entity.id
_entity.type
_entity.pdbx_description
1 polymer ?
#
loop_
_entity_poly.entity_id
_entity_poly.type
_entity_poly.pdbx_seq_one_letter_code
_entity_poly.pdbx_strand_id
1 'polypeptide(L)' 'MDNPTRGVWNYIPTEILSHIFSFLSVRDRQVVSLVCRAWAEAASAGAVWNFTEIRQATEWPA' A
#
# COMPACT_ATOMS: atom_id res chain seq x y z
N MET A 1 -24.99 -15.45 -3.13
CA MET A 1 -23.83 -15.99 -2.38
C MET A 1 -22.77 -14.92 -2.38
N ASP A 2 -22.82 -14.04 -1.40
CA ASP A 2 -21.82 -12.99 -1.22
C ASP A 2 -20.51 -13.65 -0.81
N ASN A 3 -19.47 -13.44 -1.62
CA ASN A 3 -18.15 -14.00 -1.36
C ASN A 3 -17.66 -13.46 0.01
N PRO A 4 -17.45 -14.31 1.03
CA PRO A 4 -17.18 -13.87 2.42
C PRO A 4 -15.91 -13.03 2.56
N THR A 5 -15.07 -12.99 1.52
CA THR A 5 -13.86 -12.16 1.47
C THR A 5 -14.12 -10.68 1.19
N ARG A 6 -15.32 -10.29 0.70
CA ARG A 6 -15.59 -8.94 0.17
C ARG A 6 -15.60 -7.78 1.17
N GLY A 7 -15.31 -8.01 2.45
CA GLY A 7 -15.23 -6.96 3.46
C GLY A 7 -14.13 -7.14 4.50
N VAL A 8 -13.35 -8.21 4.43
CA VAL A 8 -12.35 -8.55 5.47
C VAL A 8 -11.33 -7.41 5.63
N TRP A 9 -10.91 -6.82 4.52
CA TRP A 9 -9.95 -5.70 4.49
C TRP A 9 -10.45 -4.44 5.22
N ASN A 10 -11.76 -4.28 5.45
CA ASN A 10 -12.31 -3.15 6.20
C ASN A 10 -12.17 -3.31 7.72
N TYR A 11 -11.91 -4.53 8.20
CA TYR A 11 -11.75 -4.84 9.62
C TYR A 11 -10.29 -4.98 10.03
N ILE A 12 -9.35 -4.90 9.08
CA ILE A 12 -7.93 -4.96 9.37
C ILE A 12 -7.50 -3.61 9.97
N PRO A 13 -6.81 -3.61 11.13
CA PRO A 13 -6.28 -2.39 11.72
C PRO A 13 -5.30 -1.66 10.79
N THR A 14 -5.27 -0.33 10.90
CA THR A 14 -4.42 0.55 10.09
C THR A 14 -2.94 0.18 10.20
N GLU A 15 -2.48 -0.28 11.37
CA GLU A 15 -1.11 -0.71 11.61
C GLU A 15 -0.72 -1.93 10.77
N ILE A 16 -1.63 -2.89 10.65
CA ILE A 16 -1.41 -4.10 9.84
C ILE A 16 -1.45 -3.75 8.36
N LEU A 17 -2.39 -2.90 7.93
CA LEU A 17 -2.42 -2.37 6.57
C LEU A 17 -1.13 -1.62 6.22
N SER A 18 -0.63 -0.78 7.15
CA SER A 18 0.62 -0.04 6.97
C SER A 18 1.80 -1.00 6.82
N HIS A 19 1.86 -2.07 7.62
CA HIS A 19 2.90 -3.09 7.47
C HIS A 19 2.82 -3.77 6.09
N ILE A 20 1.63 -4.15 5.63
CA ILE A 20 1.44 -4.72 4.30
C ILE A 20 1.87 -3.74 3.20
N PHE A 21 1.46 -2.47 3.30
CA PHE A 21 1.80 -1.43 2.31
C PHE A 21 3.29 -1.08 2.27
N SER A 22 4.04 -1.36 3.34
CA SER A 22 5.50 -1.18 3.35
C SER A 22 6.21 -2.07 2.32
N PHE A 23 5.62 -3.22 1.97
CA PHE A 23 6.16 -4.13 0.95
C PHE A 23 5.80 -3.73 -0.49
N LEU A 24 4.88 -2.77 -0.66
CA LEU A 24 4.47 -2.30 -1.98
C LEU A 24 5.50 -1.36 -2.58
N SER A 25 5.56 -1.33 -3.92
CA SER A 25 6.33 -0.32 -4.64
C SER A 25 5.79 1.09 -4.36
N VAL A 26 6.61 2.12 -4.57
CA VAL A 26 6.16 3.52 -4.41
C VAL A 26 4.92 3.81 -5.25
N ARG A 27 4.85 3.27 -6.46
CA ARG A 27 3.68 3.40 -7.35
C ARG A 27 2.45 2.75 -6.74
N ASP A 28 2.57 1.51 -6.27
CA ASP A 28 1.42 0.78 -5.72
C ASP A 28 0.93 1.39 -4.41
N ARG A 29 1.83 1.97 -3.60
CA ARG A 29 1.46 2.76 -2.41
C ARG A 29 0.56 3.95 -2.77
N GLN A 30 0.80 4.61 -3.89
CA GLN A 30 -0.09 5.67 -4.39
C GLN A 30 -1.45 5.10 -4.80
N VAL A 31 -1.48 3.96 -5.49
CA VAL A 31 -2.74 3.33 -5.91
C VAL A 31 -3.60 2.93 -4.72
N VAL A 32 -3.01 2.31 -3.68
CA VAL A 32 -3.78 1.89 -2.49
C VAL A 32 -4.33 3.08 -1.70
N SER A 33 -3.66 4.23 -1.70
CA SER A 33 -4.16 5.45 -1.05
C SER A 33 -5.46 5.99 -1.67
N LEU A 34 -5.80 5.59 -2.89
CA LEU A 34 -7.00 6.05 -3.61
C LEU A 34 -8.21 5.13 -3.42
N VAL A 35 -8.08 4.01 -2.70
CA VAL A 35 -9.16 3.02 -2.52
C VAL A 35 -10.22 3.52 -1.55
N CYS A 36 -9.82 3.91 -0.35
CA CYS A 36 -10.71 4.44 0.68
C CYS A 36 -9.92 5.25 1.72
N ARG A 37 -10.62 5.94 2.62
CA ARG A 37 -9.99 6.76 3.67
C ARG A 37 -9.05 5.96 4.58
N ALA A 38 -9.46 4.78 5.04
CA ALA A 38 -8.63 3.95 5.92
C ALA A 38 -7.33 3.50 5.24
N TRP A 39 -7.39 3.21 3.93
CA TRP A 39 -6.20 2.85 3.16
C TRP A 39 -5.29 4.05 2.90
N ALA A 40 -5.85 5.24 2.70
CA ALA A 40 -5.08 6.49 2.62
C ALA A 40 -4.32 6.77 3.92
N GLU A 41 -4.99 6.63 5.07
CA GLU A 41 -4.38 6.81 6.40
C GLU A 41 -3.24 5.80 6.61
N ALA A 42 -3.47 4.51 6.32
CA ALA A 42 -2.44 3.48 6.40
C ALA A 42 -1.26 3.75 5.45
N ALA A 43 -1.50 4.12 4.19
CA ALA A 43 -0.45 4.39 3.21
C ALA A 43 0.41 5.62 3.56
N SER A 44 -0.14 6.56 4.33
CA SER A 44 0.56 7.74 4.81
C SER A 44 1.35 7.52 6.10
N ALA A 45 1.18 6.37 6.77
CA ALA A 45 1.84 6.11 8.04
C ALA A 45 3.36 6.06 7.87
N GLY A 46 4.09 6.71 8.78
CA GLY A 46 5.57 6.77 8.73
C GLY A 46 6.24 5.40 8.68
N ALA A 47 5.60 4.36 9.24
CA ALA A 47 6.06 2.98 9.18
C ALA A 47 6.14 2.42 7.74
N VAL A 48 5.28 2.88 6.83
CA VAL A 48 5.29 2.48 5.40
C VAL A 48 6.55 2.96 4.68
N TRP A 49 7.09 4.10 5.11
CA TRP A 49 8.17 4.82 4.42
C TRP A 49 9.54 4.67 5.09
N ASN A 50 9.63 3.93 6.20
CA ASN A 50 10.86 3.75 6.97
C ASN A 50 12.01 3.14 6.11
N PHE A 51 11.66 2.21 5.21
CA PHE A 51 12.60 1.68 4.22
C PHE A 51 11.94 1.62 2.84
N THR A 52 12.44 2.43 1.89
CA THR A 52 11.90 2.48 0.52
C THR A 52 13.03 2.50 -0.49
N GLU A 53 13.24 1.38 -1.19
CA GLU A 53 14.17 1.33 -2.32
C GLU A 53 13.51 1.92 -3.56
N ILE A 54 13.97 3.12 -3.96
CA ILE A 54 13.55 3.75 -5.21
C ILE A 54 14.52 3.30 -6.30
N ARG A 55 14.08 2.35 -7.14
CA ARG A 55 14.84 1.94 -8.31
C ARG A 55 14.56 2.92 -9.45
N GLN A 56 15.58 3.67 -9.87
CA GLN A 56 15.50 4.39 -11.13
C GLN A 56 15.52 3.36 -12.26
N ALA A 57 14.49 3.35 -13.09
CA ALA A 57 14.55 2.65 -14.36
C ALA A 57 15.54 3.42 -15.24
N THR A 58 16.81 3.07 -15.20
CA THR A 58 17.76 3.49 -16.22
C THR A 58 17.36 2.73 -17.48
N GLU A 59 16.56 3.36 -18.33
CA GLU A 59 16.46 2.98 -19.73
C GLU A 59 17.87 3.04 -20.31
N TRP A 60 18.48 1.89 -20.52
CA TRP A 60 19.68 1.79 -21.35
C TRP A 60 19.21 1.79 -22.80
N PRO A 61 19.61 2.76 -23.65
CA PRO A 61 19.30 2.68 -25.06
C PRO A 61 20.08 1.50 -25.65
N ALA A 62 19.33 0.52 -26.16
CA ALA A 62 19.82 -0.53 -27.04
C ALA A 62 20.26 0.05 -28.39
#